data_AF-A0A6C0CS70-F1
#
_entry.id   AF-A0A6C0CS70-F1
#
_cell.length_a   1.000
_cell.length_b   1.000
_cell.length_c   1.000
_cell.angle_alpha   90.00
_cell.angle_beta   90.00
_cell.angle_gamma   90.00
#
_symmetry.space_group_name_H-M   'P 1'
#
loop_
_entity.id
_entity.type
_entity.pdbx_description
1 polymer ?
#
loop_
_entity_poly.entity_id
_entity_poly.type
_entity_poly.pdbx_seq_one_letter_code
_entity_poly.pdbx_strand_id
1 'polypeptide(L)'
;MSRITDYHLPAEEVPCPQSKFMRVIWDLPEDAIYEVHAYENPVKFDKAIPSSFSQTDRDEHMVHVLSKTKHKTKKINLLNFLSITTFRLQKLILESDLTHHPNLNLFANTHHTFFEIVPSNFNGLNKPKNVHTCHAETVHIGDDANLRAHRRHVMLALPVEKPSDKLYAFLYRLYVHELAHTLANHVRYRPDDHNADFIYCENLLKPLLNVISFEENLRNIIDY
;
A
#
# COMPACT_ATOMS: atom_id res chain seq x y z
N MET A 1 2.41 23.34 28.29
CA MET A 1 3.37 22.81 27.30
C MET A 1 3.71 21.39 27.68
N SER A 2 2.96 20.43 27.13
CA SER A 2 3.13 18.99 27.38
C SER A 2 4.25 18.47 26.47
N ARG A 3 5.27 17.84 27.07
CA ARG A 3 6.35 17.18 26.33
C ARG A 3 5.79 15.88 25.76
N ILE A 4 5.70 15.80 24.44
CA ILE A 4 5.50 14.54 23.72
C ILE A 4 6.76 13.71 23.99
N THR A 5 6.60 12.63 24.74
CA THR A 5 7.66 11.65 24.97
C THR A 5 7.82 10.82 23.70
N ASP A 6 9.01 10.87 23.11
CA ASP A 6 9.40 10.02 21.99
C ASP A 6 9.25 8.53 22.37
N TYR A 7 8.21 7.89 21.84
CA TYR A 7 8.06 6.44 21.92
C TYR A 7 9.06 5.79 20.95
N HIS A 8 10.29 5.54 21.43
CA HIS A 8 11.18 4.58 20.80
C HIS A 8 10.73 3.16 21.15
N LEU A 9 9.82 2.60 20.35
CA LEU A 9 9.62 1.16 20.32
C LEU A 9 10.85 0.54 19.62
N PRO A 10 11.42 -0.56 20.15
CA PRO A 10 12.51 -1.25 19.48
C PRO A 10 12.06 -1.68 18.09
N ALA A 11 12.87 -1.37 17.08
CA ALA A 11 12.64 -1.82 15.73
C ALA A 11 12.78 -3.34 15.69
N GLU A 12 11.69 -4.07 15.89
CA GLU A 12 11.60 -5.44 15.39
C GLU A 12 11.76 -5.34 13.87
N GLU A 13 12.94 -5.69 13.37
CA GLU A 13 13.19 -5.87 11.94
C GLU A 13 12.18 -6.88 11.41
N VAL A 14 11.50 -6.53 10.31
CA VAL A 14 10.63 -7.48 9.62
C VAL A 14 11.58 -8.39 8.83
N PRO A 15 11.73 -9.68 9.19
CA PRO A 15 12.74 -10.53 8.57
C PRO A 15 12.40 -10.77 7.09
N CYS A 16 13.40 -10.60 6.21
CA CYS A 16 13.33 -10.94 4.78
C CYS A 16 14.09 -12.26 4.50
N PRO A 17 13.56 -13.22 3.71
CA PRO A 17 14.17 -14.54 3.57
C PRO A 17 15.29 -14.62 2.51
N GLN A 18 16.08 -15.69 2.61
CA GLN A 18 17.25 -15.96 1.77
C GLN A 18 16.94 -16.17 0.26
N SER A 19 17.90 -15.72 -0.57
CA SER A 19 17.76 -15.29 -1.98
C SER A 19 17.30 -16.29 -3.05
N LYS A 20 17.33 -17.61 -2.80
CA LYS A 20 17.09 -18.61 -3.86
C LYS A 20 15.62 -18.97 -4.09
N PHE A 21 14.75 -18.79 -3.10
CA PHE A 21 13.32 -19.12 -3.19
C PHE A 21 12.48 -17.98 -3.81
N MET A 22 12.94 -16.74 -3.70
CA MET A 22 12.19 -15.52 -4.07
C MET A 22 12.12 -15.22 -5.57
N ARG A 23 13.06 -15.72 -6.39
CA ARG A 23 13.02 -15.50 -7.85
C ARG A 23 11.86 -16.23 -8.52
N VAL A 24 11.53 -17.41 -8.00
CA VAL A 24 10.40 -18.23 -8.44
C VAL A 24 9.07 -17.58 -8.02
N ILE A 25 9.07 -16.87 -6.89
CA ILE A 25 7.90 -16.15 -6.36
C ILE A 25 7.42 -15.00 -7.25
N TRP A 26 8.36 -14.35 -7.93
CA TRP A 26 8.08 -13.17 -8.74
C TRP A 26 7.19 -13.51 -9.93
N ASP A 27 7.55 -14.54 -10.68
CA ASP A 27 6.91 -14.87 -11.97
C ASP A 27 5.74 -15.86 -11.85
N LEU A 28 5.50 -16.40 -10.66
CA LEU A 28 4.40 -17.35 -10.44
C LEU A 28 3.04 -16.65 -10.28
N PRO A 29 1.96 -17.32 -10.72
CA PRO A 29 0.61 -16.85 -10.50
C PRO A 29 0.28 -16.86 -9.00
N GLU A 30 -0.62 -15.97 -8.58
CA GLU A 30 -0.82 -15.58 -7.17
C GLU A 30 -1.28 -16.75 -6.29
N ASP A 31 -2.05 -17.65 -6.90
CA ASP A 31 -2.58 -18.89 -6.35
C ASP A 31 -1.53 -20.00 -6.20
N ALA A 32 -0.39 -19.92 -6.89
CA ALA A 32 0.62 -20.99 -6.88
C ALA A 32 1.54 -21.00 -5.66
N ILE A 33 1.55 -19.95 -4.83
CA ILE A 33 2.49 -19.84 -3.70
C ILE A 33 1.82 -19.35 -2.42
N TYR A 34 0.81 -18.51 -2.55
CA TYR A 34 0.20 -17.85 -1.41
C TYR A 34 -1.26 -18.22 -1.33
N GLU A 35 -1.69 -18.52 -0.12
CA GLU A 35 -3.12 -18.45 0.19
C GLU A 35 -3.49 -16.96 0.21
N VAL A 36 -3.78 -16.43 -0.98
CA VAL A 36 -4.27 -15.07 -1.17
C VAL A 36 -5.79 -15.13 -1.12
N HIS A 37 -6.35 -14.54 -0.07
CA HIS A 37 -7.78 -14.30 -0.05
C HIS A 37 -8.04 -13.02 -0.82
N ALA A 38 -8.28 -13.19 -2.12
CA ALA A 38 -8.95 -12.16 -2.89
C ALA A 38 -10.38 -12.08 -2.38
N TYR A 39 -10.62 -11.11 -1.50
CA TYR A 39 -11.98 -10.72 -1.20
C TYR A 39 -12.51 -10.07 -2.47
N GLU A 40 -13.21 -10.86 -3.30
CA GLU A 40 -13.97 -10.32 -4.43
C GLU A 40 -14.73 -9.13 -3.88
N ASN A 41 -14.35 -7.93 -4.33
CA ASN A 41 -15.10 -6.76 -3.96
C ASN A 41 -16.49 -7.00 -4.57
N PRO A 42 -17.57 -7.21 -3.78
CA PRO A 42 -18.90 -7.41 -4.33
C PRO A 42 -19.36 -6.19 -5.13
N VAL A 43 -18.62 -5.07 -5.04
CA VAL A 43 -18.69 -3.98 -5.99
C VAL A 43 -18.04 -4.44 -7.31
N LYS A 44 -18.82 -5.09 -8.17
CA LYS A 44 -18.57 -5.03 -9.62
C LYS A 44 -18.62 -3.55 -10.02
N PHE A 45 -17.46 -2.90 -10.06
CA PHE A 45 -17.32 -1.49 -10.44
C PHE A 45 -17.82 -1.19 -11.87
N ASP A 46 -18.09 -2.23 -12.66
CA ASP A 46 -18.66 -2.14 -14.01
C ASP A 46 -20.17 -1.79 -14.05
N LYS A 47 -20.90 -1.83 -12.93
CA LYS A 47 -22.28 -1.32 -12.89
C LYS A 47 -22.30 0.15 -12.47
N ALA A 48 -22.00 0.99 -13.47
CA ALA A 48 -22.44 2.37 -13.65
C ALA A 48 -22.43 3.25 -12.39
N ILE A 49 -21.25 3.68 -11.97
CA ILE A 49 -21.13 5.01 -11.37
C ILE A 49 -21.53 6.00 -12.48
N PRO A 50 -22.58 6.82 -12.32
CA PRO A 50 -22.98 7.75 -13.36
C PRO A 50 -21.79 8.63 -13.76
N SER A 51 -21.55 8.79 -15.06
CA SER A 51 -20.47 9.65 -15.56
C SER A 51 -20.59 11.09 -15.05
N SER A 52 -21.80 11.49 -14.63
CA SER A 52 -22.14 12.78 -14.03
C SER A 52 -21.68 12.99 -12.59
N PHE A 53 -21.23 11.94 -11.88
CA PHE A 53 -20.71 12.11 -10.52
C PHE A 53 -19.38 12.86 -10.58
N SER A 54 -19.26 13.92 -9.77
CA SER A 54 -17.96 14.53 -9.50
C SER A 54 -17.05 13.51 -8.83
N GLN A 55 -15.72 13.68 -8.92
CA GLN A 55 -14.80 12.74 -8.31
C GLN A 55 -15.08 12.57 -6.80
N THR A 56 -15.41 13.66 -6.10
CA THR A 56 -15.80 13.65 -4.68
C THR A 56 -17.06 12.81 -4.43
N ASP A 57 -18.08 12.92 -5.29
CA ASP A 57 -19.30 12.11 -5.15
C ASP A 57 -19.04 10.62 -5.35
N ARG A 58 -18.09 10.27 -6.23
CA ARG A 58 -17.67 8.87 -6.44
C ARG A 58 -16.93 8.35 -5.22
N ASP A 59 -16.08 9.18 -4.63
CA ASP A 59 -15.29 8.88 -3.45
C ASP A 59 -16.21 8.67 -2.22
N GLU A 60 -17.20 9.55 -2.02
CA GLU A 60 -18.21 9.43 -0.97
C GLU A 60 -19.15 8.24 -1.18
N HIS A 61 -19.55 7.99 -2.43
CA HIS A 61 -20.35 6.82 -2.78
C HIS A 61 -19.59 5.52 -2.51
N MET A 62 -18.30 5.46 -2.80
CA MET A 62 -17.45 4.30 -2.50
C MET A 62 -17.36 4.04 -1.00
N VAL A 63 -17.10 5.07 -0.19
CA VAL A 63 -17.09 4.96 1.28
C VAL A 63 -18.45 4.49 1.82
N HIS A 64 -19.55 5.00 1.26
CA HIS A 64 -20.92 4.65 1.63
C HIS A 64 -21.34 3.23 1.22
N VAL A 65 -20.91 2.75 0.05
CA VAL A 65 -21.18 1.39 -0.40
C VAL A 65 -20.43 0.39 0.47
N LEU A 66 -19.19 0.70 0.82
CA LEU A 66 -18.34 -0.14 1.67
C LEU A 66 -18.83 -0.19 3.13
N SER A 67 -19.42 0.89 3.64
CA SER A 67 -20.00 0.93 5.00
C SER A 67 -21.33 0.18 5.13
N LYS A 68 -22.06 -0.06 4.03
CA LYS A 68 -23.38 -0.72 4.04
C LYS A 68 -23.35 -2.25 3.96
N THR A 69 -22.20 -2.86 3.66
CA THR A 69 -22.08 -4.33 3.66
C THR A 69 -21.92 -4.87 5.08
N LYS A 70 -23.05 -5.07 5.78
CA LYS A 70 -23.19 -5.49 7.19
C LYS A 70 -22.56 -6.85 7.59
N HIS A 71 -21.90 -7.58 6.68
CA HIS A 71 -21.44 -8.96 6.92
C HIS A 71 -19.98 -9.22 6.55
N LYS A 72 -19.15 -8.19 6.40
CA LYS A 72 -17.74 -8.38 6.06
C LYS A 72 -16.87 -8.45 7.32
N THR A 73 -15.92 -9.39 7.32
CA THR A 73 -14.96 -9.58 8.41
C THR A 73 -14.13 -8.29 8.61
N LYS A 74 -13.66 -8.05 9.84
CA LYS A 74 -12.77 -6.92 10.21
C LYS A 74 -11.63 -6.71 9.20
N LYS A 75 -11.09 -7.81 8.66
CA LYS A 75 -10.06 -7.85 7.63
C LYS A 75 -10.45 -7.12 6.33
N ILE A 76 -11.67 -7.31 5.85
CA ILE A 76 -12.11 -6.65 4.61
C ILE A 76 -12.28 -5.14 4.84
N ASN A 77 -12.78 -4.73 6.01
CA ASN A 77 -12.88 -3.31 6.35
C ASN A 77 -11.49 -2.66 6.36
N LEU A 78 -10.49 -3.35 6.90
CA LEU A 78 -9.09 -2.90 6.84
C LEU A 78 -8.59 -2.78 5.40
N LEU A 79 -8.74 -3.80 4.56
CA LEU A 79 -8.28 -3.74 3.15
C LEU A 79 -8.94 -2.59 2.36
N ASN A 80 -10.24 -2.39 2.58
CA ASN A 80 -10.98 -1.28 1.98
C ASN A 80 -10.45 0.08 2.46
N PHE A 81 -10.23 0.23 3.77
CA PHE A 81 -9.66 1.43 4.36
C PHE A 81 -8.28 1.75 3.76
N LEU A 82 -7.40 0.75 3.65
CA LEU A 82 -6.06 0.93 3.07
C LEU A 82 -6.13 1.33 1.58
N SER A 83 -7.04 0.71 0.82
CA SER A 83 -7.28 1.06 -0.59
C SER A 83 -7.75 2.51 -0.76
N ILE A 84 -8.77 2.91 0.01
CA ILE A 84 -9.30 4.29 0.00
C ILE A 84 -8.22 5.30 0.43
N THR A 85 -7.44 4.97 1.46
CA THR A 85 -6.34 5.81 1.94
C THR A 85 -5.29 6.00 0.85
N THR A 86 -4.87 4.93 0.19
CA THR A 86 -3.89 5.00 -0.91
C THR A 86 -4.40 5.92 -2.01
N PHE A 87 -5.67 5.74 -2.42
CA PHE A 87 -6.29 6.59 -3.42
C PHE A 87 -6.32 8.07 -3.01
N ARG A 88 -6.72 8.38 -1.77
CA ARG A 88 -6.72 9.75 -1.23
C ARG A 88 -5.33 10.36 -1.23
N LEU A 89 -4.31 9.58 -0.87
CA LEU A 89 -2.92 10.02 -0.89
C LEU A 89 -2.45 10.34 -2.32
N GLN A 90 -2.78 9.49 -3.29
CA GLN A 90 -2.45 9.74 -4.71
C GLN A 90 -3.12 11.01 -5.22
N LYS A 91 -4.41 11.18 -4.91
CA LYS A 91 -5.16 12.40 -5.26
C LYS A 91 -4.53 13.65 -4.62
N LEU A 92 -4.18 13.59 -3.34
CA LEU A 92 -3.49 14.70 -2.65
C LEU A 92 -2.20 15.10 -3.38
N ILE A 93 -1.38 14.12 -3.79
CA ILE A 93 -0.12 14.38 -4.52
C ILE A 93 -0.40 15.07 -5.87
N LEU A 94 -1.40 14.61 -6.61
CA LEU A 94 -1.78 15.18 -7.91
C LEU A 94 -2.34 16.60 -7.76
N GLU A 95 -3.18 16.85 -6.76
CA GLU A 95 -3.86 18.14 -6.56
C GLU A 95 -2.96 19.19 -5.89
N SER A 96 -1.95 18.76 -5.11
CA SER A 96 -1.02 19.65 -4.39
C SER A 96 0.23 19.99 -5.19
N ASP A 97 0.26 19.69 -6.49
CA ASP A 97 1.40 19.90 -7.39
C ASP A 97 2.73 19.27 -6.88
N LEU A 98 2.65 18.18 -6.13
CA LEU A 98 3.82 17.45 -5.63
C LEU A 98 4.44 16.52 -6.69
N THR A 99 3.87 16.49 -7.89
CA THR A 99 4.29 15.66 -9.03
C THR A 99 5.62 16.10 -9.65
N HIS A 100 6.12 17.28 -9.31
CA HIS A 100 7.50 17.67 -9.63
C HIS A 100 8.53 16.75 -8.95
N HIS A 101 8.14 16.09 -7.85
CA HIS A 101 8.98 15.09 -7.19
C HIS A 101 8.83 13.72 -7.88
N PRO A 102 9.89 13.14 -8.47
CA PRO A 102 9.76 11.97 -9.34
C PRO A 102 9.20 10.73 -8.63
N ASN A 103 9.61 10.45 -7.39
CA ASN A 103 9.08 9.31 -6.61
C ASN A 103 7.58 9.46 -6.28
N LEU A 104 7.13 10.68 -5.97
CA LEU A 104 5.71 10.95 -5.69
C LEU A 104 4.88 10.89 -6.97
N ASN A 105 5.40 11.42 -8.07
CA ASN A 105 4.76 11.31 -9.38
C ASN A 105 4.59 9.85 -9.80
N LEU A 106 5.64 9.03 -9.61
CA LEU A 106 5.56 7.59 -9.85
C LEU A 106 4.45 6.94 -9.01
N PHE A 107 4.44 7.20 -7.71
CA PHE A 107 3.43 6.65 -6.81
C PHE A 107 2.00 7.09 -7.16
N ALA A 108 1.80 8.37 -7.45
CA ALA A 108 0.50 8.93 -7.81
C ALA A 108 -0.08 8.32 -9.09
N ASN A 109 0.79 7.95 -10.04
CA ASN A 109 0.40 7.37 -11.33
C ASN A 109 0.41 5.82 -11.35
N THR A 110 0.73 5.17 -10.24
CA THR A 110 0.73 3.69 -10.15
C THR A 110 -0.53 3.21 -9.47
N HIS A 111 -1.36 2.41 -10.14
CA HIS A 111 -2.58 1.87 -9.51
C HIS A 111 -2.24 0.80 -8.46
N HIS A 112 -2.87 0.85 -7.27
CA HIS A 112 -2.67 -0.12 -6.19
C HIS A 112 -3.96 -0.91 -5.90
N THR A 113 -3.83 -2.21 -5.69
CA THR A 113 -4.88 -3.07 -5.13
C THR A 113 -4.38 -3.75 -3.87
N PHE A 114 -5.28 -4.03 -2.92
CA PHE A 114 -4.92 -4.60 -1.63
C PHE A 114 -5.51 -6.00 -1.43
N PHE A 115 -4.70 -6.91 -0.91
CA PHE A 115 -5.08 -8.28 -0.61
C PHE A 115 -4.60 -8.68 0.78
N GLU A 116 -5.29 -9.66 1.38
CA GLU A 116 -4.73 -10.36 2.53
C GLU A 116 -3.80 -11.48 2.05
N ILE A 117 -2.71 -11.67 2.79
CA ILE A 117 -1.90 -12.87 2.69
C ILE A 117 -1.83 -13.60 4.03
N VAL A 118 -1.88 -14.93 3.99
CA VAL A 118 -1.52 -15.77 5.14
C VAL A 118 0.00 -15.67 5.36
N PRO A 119 0.45 -15.18 6.54
CA PRO A 119 1.87 -15.05 6.81
C PRO A 119 2.56 -16.41 6.73
N SER A 120 3.64 -16.49 5.96
CA SER A 120 4.56 -17.63 5.98
C SER A 120 5.96 -17.11 6.27
N ASN A 121 6.62 -16.58 5.24
CA ASN A 121 7.98 -16.06 5.32
C ASN A 121 8.05 -14.53 5.31
N PHE A 122 6.93 -13.85 5.08
CA PHE A 122 6.85 -12.40 5.06
C PHE A 122 5.48 -11.93 5.53
N ASN A 123 5.45 -10.70 6.05
CA ASN A 123 4.24 -10.05 6.52
C ASN A 123 3.59 -9.18 5.43
N GLY A 124 4.31 -8.82 4.38
CA GLY A 124 3.77 -8.02 3.28
C GLY A 124 4.54 -8.24 1.98
N LEU A 125 3.88 -7.91 0.88
CA LEU A 125 4.45 -8.00 -0.46
C LEU A 125 3.83 -6.95 -1.37
N ASN A 126 4.65 -6.05 -1.90
CA ASN A 126 4.26 -5.13 -2.95
C ASN A 126 4.64 -5.68 -4.33
N LYS A 127 3.71 -6.36 -4.98
CA LYS A 127 3.93 -7.06 -6.25
C LYS A 127 3.61 -6.17 -7.48
N PRO A 128 4.57 -5.56 -8.22
CA PRO A 128 4.37 -4.99 -9.55
C PRO A 128 3.75 -5.95 -10.57
N LYS A 129 2.95 -5.38 -11.47
CA LYS A 129 2.27 -6.06 -12.56
C LYS A 129 2.43 -5.28 -13.86
N ASN A 130 2.52 -6.02 -14.96
CA ASN A 130 2.71 -5.49 -16.32
C ASN A 130 3.91 -4.54 -16.36
N VAL A 131 5.08 -5.07 -15.99
CA VAL A 131 6.33 -4.32 -15.99
C VAL A 131 6.72 -4.01 -17.44
N HIS A 132 7.06 -2.76 -17.71
CA HIS A 132 7.48 -2.28 -19.03
C HIS A 132 8.65 -1.32 -18.91
N THR A 133 9.38 -1.17 -20.01
CA THR A 133 10.48 -0.21 -20.12
C THR A 133 9.93 1.11 -20.66
N CYS A 134 10.18 2.22 -19.96
CA CYS A 134 9.85 3.55 -20.43
C CYS A 134 10.90 4.11 -21.40
N HIS A 135 10.52 5.15 -22.14
CA HIS A 135 11.41 5.86 -23.05
C HIS A 135 12.67 6.38 -22.33
N ALA A 136 13.77 6.50 -23.07
CA ALA A 136 15.08 6.94 -22.53
C ALA A 136 15.06 8.32 -21.87
N GLU A 137 14.12 9.18 -22.25
CA GLU A 137 13.94 10.53 -21.69
C GLU A 137 13.18 10.52 -20.34
N THR A 138 12.70 9.35 -19.90
CA THR A 138 11.97 9.22 -18.64
C THR A 138 12.93 9.37 -17.46
N VAL A 139 12.53 10.13 -16.44
CA VAL A 139 13.32 10.32 -15.22
C VAL A 139 13.69 8.97 -14.61
N HIS A 140 14.98 8.76 -14.36
CA HIS A 140 15.47 7.56 -13.68
C HIS A 140 15.10 7.63 -12.19
N ILE A 141 14.47 6.56 -11.68
CA ILE A 141 14.08 6.47 -10.27
C ILE A 141 14.59 5.14 -9.73
N GLY A 142 15.41 5.22 -8.68
CA GLY A 142 16.04 4.06 -8.03
C GLY A 142 16.89 3.23 -8.99
N ASP A 143 17.29 2.05 -8.52
CA ASP A 143 18.17 1.14 -9.25
C ASP A 143 17.51 0.47 -10.48
N ASP A 144 16.17 0.43 -10.54
CA ASP A 144 15.44 -0.09 -11.69
C ASP A 144 15.22 0.96 -12.81
N ALA A 145 15.79 2.16 -12.64
CA ALA A 145 15.97 3.16 -13.68
C ALA A 145 14.68 3.51 -14.43
N ASN A 146 14.49 2.97 -15.64
CA ASN A 146 13.38 3.25 -16.55
C ASN A 146 12.32 2.13 -16.59
N LEU A 147 12.42 1.09 -15.76
CA LEU A 147 11.34 0.10 -15.63
C LEU A 147 10.22 0.66 -14.79
N ARG A 148 8.97 0.40 -15.20
CA ARG A 148 7.76 0.80 -14.48
C ARG A 148 6.76 -0.34 -14.45
N ALA A 149 5.96 -0.38 -13.39
CA ALA A 149 4.79 -1.26 -13.30
C ALA A 149 3.53 -0.44 -13.60
N HIS A 150 2.61 -0.98 -14.41
CA HIS A 150 1.31 -0.31 -14.61
C HIS A 150 0.44 -0.32 -13.35
N ARG A 151 0.54 -1.38 -12.55
CA ARG A 151 -0.17 -1.50 -11.28
C ARG A 151 0.62 -2.35 -10.30
N ARG A 152 0.23 -2.31 -9.03
CA ARG A 152 0.86 -3.02 -7.91
C ARG A 152 -0.22 -3.72 -7.09
N HIS A 153 0.01 -4.99 -6.77
CA HIS A 153 -0.80 -5.75 -5.82
C HIS A 153 -0.07 -5.73 -4.47
N VAL A 154 -0.63 -5.00 -3.50
CA VAL A 154 -0.10 -4.88 -2.14
C VAL A 154 -0.79 -5.90 -1.27
N MET A 155 -0.04 -6.90 -0.83
CA MET A 155 -0.53 -8.01 -0.02
C MET A 155 -0.05 -7.83 1.41
N LEU A 156 -0.93 -7.92 2.40
CA LEU A 156 -0.63 -7.63 3.79
C LEU A 156 -1.15 -8.75 4.70
N ALA A 157 -0.33 -9.13 5.68
CA ALA A 157 -0.76 -9.94 6.81
C ALA A 157 -1.70 -9.09 7.68
N LEU A 158 -2.87 -9.64 8.01
CA LEU A 158 -3.87 -8.96 8.84
C LEU A 158 -4.12 -9.74 10.13
N PRO A 159 -3.20 -9.68 11.12
CA PRO A 159 -3.32 -10.41 12.38
C PRO A 159 -4.32 -9.72 13.32
N VAL A 160 -5.60 -9.72 12.95
CA VAL A 160 -6.69 -9.01 13.64
C VAL A 160 -6.90 -9.41 15.10
N GLU A 161 -6.27 -10.50 15.54
CA GLU A 161 -6.26 -10.99 16.92
C GLU A 161 -5.25 -10.25 17.84
N LYS A 162 -4.38 -9.40 17.28
CA LYS A 162 -3.44 -8.60 18.10
C LYS A 162 -4.20 -7.53 18.91
N PRO A 163 -3.70 -7.15 20.11
CA PRO A 163 -4.22 -5.98 20.83
C PRO A 163 -4.18 -4.72 19.97
N SER A 164 -5.19 -3.85 20.06
CA SER A 164 -5.39 -2.71 19.16
C SER A 164 -4.13 -1.88 18.92
N ASP A 165 -3.40 -1.47 19.97
CA ASP A 165 -2.18 -0.66 19.82
C ASP A 165 -1.05 -1.39 19.07
N LYS A 166 -0.90 -2.70 19.32
CA LYS A 166 0.09 -3.53 18.63
C LYS A 166 -0.31 -3.79 17.19
N LEU A 167 -1.61 -3.98 16.93
CA LEU A 167 -2.16 -4.16 15.59
C LEU A 167 -1.98 -2.87 14.77
N TYR A 168 -2.28 -1.72 15.36
CA TYR A 168 -2.08 -0.40 14.77
C TYR A 168 -0.63 -0.19 14.35
N ALA A 169 0.32 -0.28 15.30
CA ALA A 169 1.72 -0.02 15.02
C ALA A 169 2.28 -0.97 13.95
N PHE A 170 1.84 -2.24 13.99
CA PHE A 170 2.20 -3.24 12.99
C PHE A 170 1.65 -2.87 11.60
N LEU A 171 0.35 -2.59 11.48
CA LEU A 171 -0.29 -2.28 10.19
C LEU A 171 0.23 -0.96 9.60
N TYR A 172 0.45 0.06 10.43
CA TYR A 172 1.02 1.34 9.99
C TYR A 172 2.41 1.11 9.36
N ARG A 173 3.30 0.44 10.10
CA ARG A 173 4.67 0.16 9.63
C ARG A 173 4.65 -0.67 8.36
N LEU A 174 3.87 -1.75 8.34
CA LEU A 174 3.80 -2.64 7.20
C LEU A 174 3.24 -1.94 5.96
N TYR A 175 2.18 -1.13 6.12
CA TYR A 175 1.60 -0.37 5.01
C TYR A 175 2.57 0.65 4.43
N VAL A 176 3.26 1.43 5.27
CA VAL A 176 4.31 2.37 4.82
C VAL A 176 5.42 1.65 4.08
N HIS A 177 5.89 0.53 4.66
CA HIS A 177 6.94 -0.30 4.09
C HIS A 177 6.56 -0.77 2.68
N GLU A 178 5.38 -1.37 2.52
CA GLU A 178 4.97 -1.88 1.23
C GLU A 178 4.81 -0.76 0.20
N LEU A 179 4.22 0.38 0.55
CA LEU A 179 4.06 1.49 -0.39
C LEU A 179 5.40 2.15 -0.77
N ALA A 180 6.39 2.13 0.11
CA ALA A 180 7.73 2.66 -0.17
C ALA A 180 8.41 1.93 -1.34
N HIS A 181 8.15 0.63 -1.54
CA HIS A 181 8.64 -0.08 -2.73
C HIS A 181 8.12 0.51 -4.05
N THR A 182 6.90 1.07 -4.07
CA THR A 182 6.39 1.76 -5.27
C THR A 182 7.15 3.07 -5.48
N LEU A 183 7.32 3.88 -4.43
CA LEU A 183 8.02 5.18 -4.53
C LEU A 183 9.47 5.01 -4.94
N ALA A 184 10.16 4.01 -4.40
CA ALA A 184 11.56 3.70 -4.71
C ALA A 184 11.72 3.06 -6.08
N ASN A 185 10.62 2.80 -6.80
CA ASN A 185 10.61 2.10 -8.08
C ASN A 185 11.24 0.69 -7.99
N HIS A 186 11.01 -0.02 -6.88
CA HIS A 186 11.53 -1.37 -6.69
C HIS A 186 10.62 -2.36 -7.42
N VAL A 187 10.89 -2.51 -8.72
CA VAL A 187 10.12 -3.33 -9.65
C VAL A 187 10.71 -4.75 -9.74
N ARG A 188 12.03 -4.87 -9.59
CA ARG A 188 12.75 -6.14 -9.57
C ARG A 188 13.03 -6.56 -8.13
N TYR A 189 13.03 -7.87 -7.89
CA TYR A 189 13.48 -8.38 -6.62
C TYR A 189 14.97 -8.22 -6.40
N ARG A 190 15.31 -7.80 -5.18
CA ARG A 190 16.65 -7.78 -4.63
C ARG A 190 16.64 -8.47 -3.26
N PRO A 191 17.69 -9.24 -2.90
CA PRO A 191 17.78 -9.87 -1.59
C PRO A 191 17.80 -8.85 -0.44
N ASP A 192 18.39 -7.67 -0.71
CA ASP A 192 18.36 -6.49 0.15
C ASP A 192 17.89 -5.32 -0.70
N ASP A 193 16.68 -4.85 -0.38
CA ASP A 193 15.95 -3.80 -1.09
C ASP A 193 15.87 -2.53 -0.23
N HIS A 194 16.22 -2.62 1.06
CA HIS A 194 15.99 -1.57 2.05
C HIS A 194 17.16 -0.58 2.14
N ASN A 195 17.68 -0.19 0.97
CA ASN A 195 18.78 0.76 0.83
C ASN A 195 18.33 2.21 1.15
N ALA A 196 19.26 3.16 0.98
CA ALA A 196 19.03 4.57 1.31
C ALA A 196 17.83 5.19 0.56
N ASP A 197 17.54 4.76 -0.67
CA ASP A 197 16.41 5.21 -1.47
C ASP A 197 15.07 4.71 -0.93
N PHE A 198 15.00 3.46 -0.46
CA PHE A 198 13.85 2.91 0.23
C PHE A 198 13.55 3.68 1.53
N ILE A 199 14.57 3.86 2.38
CA ILE A 199 14.45 4.59 3.66
C ILE A 199 14.00 6.04 3.40
N TYR A 200 14.55 6.67 2.37
CA TYR A 200 14.12 7.98 1.92
C TYR A 200 12.63 7.99 1.54
N CYS A 201 12.15 6.99 0.79
CA CYS A 201 10.75 6.87 0.39
C CYS A 201 9.80 6.61 1.57
N GLU A 202 10.20 5.81 2.57
CA GLU A 202 9.42 5.66 3.81
C GLU A 202 9.26 7.01 4.52
N ASN A 203 10.34 7.78 4.62
CA ASN A 203 10.31 9.09 5.28
C ASN A 203 9.55 10.14 4.47
N LEU A 204 9.47 9.98 3.15
CA LEU A 204 8.67 10.84 2.29
C LEU A 204 7.16 10.56 2.44
N LEU A 205 6.76 9.30 2.66
CA LEU A 205 5.35 8.90 2.85
C LEU A 205 4.76 9.36 4.19
N LYS A 206 5.50 9.21 5.29
CA LYS A 206 4.98 9.40 6.66
C LYS A 206 4.30 10.77 6.87
N PRO A 207 4.90 11.91 6.46
CA PRO A 207 4.25 13.22 6.61
C PRO A 207 2.94 13.33 5.82
N LEU A 208 2.88 12.75 4.61
CA LEU A 208 1.67 12.81 3.78
C LEU A 208 0.52 11.99 4.38
N LEU A 209 0.83 10.85 5.02
CA LEU A 209 -0.16 10.07 5.75
C LEU A 209 -0.71 10.82 6.97
N ASN A 210 0.10 11.64 7.62
CA ASN A 210 -0.36 12.48 8.72
C ASN A 210 -1.33 13.56 8.24
N VAL A 211 -1.11 14.14 7.05
CA VAL A 211 -2.02 15.15 6.47
C VAL A 211 -3.44 14.60 6.26
N ILE A 212 -3.57 13.31 5.94
CA ILE A 212 -4.88 12.65 5.73
C ILE A 212 -5.41 11.94 6.98
N SER A 213 -4.89 12.25 8.17
CA SER A 213 -5.27 11.65 9.45
C SER A 213 -5.28 10.12 9.44
N PHE A 214 -4.29 9.50 8.77
CA PHE A 214 -4.26 8.04 8.61
C PHE A 214 -4.27 7.30 9.95
N GLU A 215 -3.46 7.73 10.91
CA GLU A 215 -3.36 7.09 12.23
C GLU A 215 -4.70 7.06 12.97
N GLU A 216 -5.35 8.23 13.08
CA GLU A 216 -6.66 8.36 13.75
C GLU A 216 -7.71 7.47 13.07
N ASN A 217 -7.79 7.52 11.74
CA ASN A 217 -8.75 6.72 10.99
C ASN A 217 -8.48 5.22 11.10
N LEU A 218 -7.22 4.80 11.11
CA LEU A 218 -6.85 3.39 11.26
C LEU A 218 -7.25 2.87 12.65
N ARG A 219 -7.03 3.64 13.71
CA ARG A 219 -7.46 3.29 15.08
C ARG A 219 -8.98 3.09 15.15
N ASN A 220 -9.74 4.02 14.57
CA ASN A 220 -11.20 3.93 14.53
C ASN A 220 -11.71 2.65 13.83
N ILE A 221 -11.03 2.20 12.78
CA ILE A 221 -11.38 0.95 12.08
C ILE A 221 -10.96 -0.30 12.88
N ILE A 222 -9.86 -0.22 13.64
CA ILE A 222 -9.38 -1.34 14.47
C ILE A 222 -10.25 -1.53 15.72
N ASP A 223 -10.73 -0.44 16.32
CA ASP A 223 -11.48 -0.49 17.57
C ASP A 223 -12.98 -0.75 17.39
N TYR A 224 -13.48 -0.67 16.15
CA TYR A 224 -14.85 -1.04 15.75
C TYR A 224 -14.98 -2.54 15.42
#